data_AF-A0A2M7TYI8-F1
#
_entry.id   AF-A0A2M7TYI8-F1
#
_cell.length_a   1.000
_cell.length_b   1.000
_cell.length_c   1.000
_cell.angle_alpha   90.00
_cell.angle_beta   90.00
_cell.angle_gamma   90.00
#
_symmetry.space_group_name_H-M   'P 1'
#
loop_
_entity.id
_entity.type
_entity.pdbx_description
1 polymer ?
#
loop_
_entity_poly.entity_id
_entity_poly.type
_entity_poly.pdbx_seq_one_letter_code
_entity_poly.pdbx_strand_id
1 'polypeptide(L)'
;STLKNSFKHLSNFRVIDKVSGKKVRTYLWEPSEGRDSLLSAGDYLRLQLKVGGLWRDTWRVYFVAPEEELIMPDSGDVANIGIHLPFRSGDEFAFTSFAADMDQTLAKHQLKNIAVVPNPYVAAAAWESQRMSASGRGERKINFIHLPQQAQISIFNVSGDHVISLDHLSGIDDGALAWNLQTKDGLDLAPGVYIYYVDSALAGTFTGKFAVIK
;
A
#
# COMPACT_ATOMS: atom_id res chain seq x y z
N SER A 1 -5.60 -5.13 -56.38
CA SER A 1 -5.16 -6.52 -56.23
C SER A 1 -4.57 -6.71 -54.83
N THR A 2 -5.25 -7.46 -53.96
CA THR A 2 -4.64 -7.98 -52.71
C THR A 2 -5.49 -9.16 -52.21
N LEU A 3 -5.06 -10.34 -52.68
CA LEU A 3 -5.22 -11.69 -52.17
C LEU A 3 -6.31 -11.92 -51.10
N LYS A 4 -7.49 -12.36 -51.55
CA LYS A 4 -8.41 -13.19 -50.76
C LYS A 4 -7.73 -14.54 -50.51
N ASN A 5 -7.10 -14.73 -49.36
CA ASN A 5 -6.72 -16.08 -48.93
C ASN A 5 -7.94 -16.74 -48.26
N SER A 6 -8.90 -17.12 -49.08
CA SER A 6 -10.02 -18.00 -48.73
C SER A 6 -9.48 -19.39 -48.48
N PHE A 7 -9.71 -20.03 -47.33
CA PHE A 7 -10.17 -21.43 -47.18
C PHE A 7 -10.53 -21.67 -45.70
N LYS A 8 -11.83 -21.82 -45.41
CA LYS A 8 -12.37 -22.20 -44.10
C LYS A 8 -12.78 -23.68 -44.22
N HIS A 9 -12.04 -24.61 -43.65
CA HIS A 9 -12.49 -25.99 -43.51
C HIS A 9 -13.42 -26.11 -42.29
N LEU A 10 -14.44 -26.96 -42.37
CA LEU A 10 -15.27 -27.33 -41.23
C LEU A 10 -14.44 -28.28 -40.35
N SER A 11 -13.90 -27.77 -39.25
CA SER A 11 -13.26 -28.64 -38.24
C SER A 11 -14.33 -29.47 -37.52
N ASN A 12 -14.05 -30.75 -37.27
CA ASN A 12 -14.90 -31.63 -36.45
C ASN A 12 -14.82 -31.31 -34.95
N PHE A 13 -13.89 -30.44 -34.54
CA PHE A 13 -13.75 -29.97 -33.16
C PHE A 13 -14.17 -28.51 -32.98
N ARG A 14 -14.40 -28.12 -31.73
CA ARG A 14 -14.76 -26.75 -31.30
C ARG A 14 -13.84 -26.32 -30.17
N VAL A 15 -13.43 -25.06 -30.18
CA VAL A 15 -12.69 -24.44 -29.07
C VAL A 15 -13.64 -23.57 -28.25
N ILE A 16 -13.64 -23.79 -26.93
CA ILE A 16 -14.53 -23.12 -25.98
C ILE A 16 -13.67 -22.38 -24.95
N ASP A 17 -13.97 -21.10 -24.72
CA ASP A 17 -13.41 -20.34 -23.61
C ASP A 17 -14.13 -20.75 -22.33
N LYS A 18 -13.42 -21.39 -21.40
CA LYS A 18 -14.00 -21.89 -20.16
C LYS A 18 -14.42 -20.78 -19.19
N VAL A 19 -13.84 -19.58 -19.30
CA VAL A 19 -14.19 -18.44 -18.44
C VAL A 19 -15.53 -17.83 -18.85
N SER A 20 -15.74 -17.64 -20.15
CA SER A 20 -16.97 -17.04 -20.67
C SER A 20 -18.04 -18.05 -21.12
N GLY A 21 -17.68 -19.34 -21.23
CA GLY A 21 -18.52 -20.41 -21.78
C GLY A 21 -18.78 -20.30 -23.28
N LYS A 22 -18.13 -19.36 -23.99
CA LYS A 22 -18.42 -19.05 -25.40
C LYS A 22 -17.45 -19.75 -26.36
N LYS A 23 -17.95 -20.06 -27.56
CA LYS A 23 -17.11 -20.56 -28.65
C LYS A 23 -16.08 -19.50 -29.06
N VAL A 24 -14.81 -19.89 -29.11
CA VAL A 24 -13.71 -19.07 -29.61
C VAL A 24 -13.68 -19.14 -31.13
N ARG A 25 -13.36 -18.02 -31.80
CA ARG A 25 -13.13 -18.03 -33.25
C ARG A 25 -11.76 -18.66 -33.52
N THR A 26 -11.75 -19.75 -34.26
CA THR A 26 -10.54 -20.54 -34.52
C THR A 26 -10.40 -20.89 -35.99
N TYR A 27 -9.15 -20.96 -36.44
CA TYR A 27 -8.79 -21.42 -37.78
C TYR A 27 -7.74 -22.50 -37.65
N LEU A 28 -7.94 -23.62 -38.33
CA LEU A 28 -6.88 -24.60 -38.56
C LEU A 28 -5.99 -24.08 -39.68
N TRP A 29 -4.68 -24.15 -39.48
CA TRP A 29 -3.69 -23.84 -40.49
C TRP A 29 -2.82 -25.07 -40.72
N GLU A 30 -2.73 -25.47 -41.98
CA GLU A 30 -1.96 -26.62 -42.45
C GLU A 30 -0.83 -26.12 -43.39
N PRO A 31 0.40 -26.64 -43.25
CA PRO A 31 1.47 -26.39 -44.21
C PRO A 31 1.08 -26.82 -45.63
N SER A 32 1.76 -26.28 -46.66
CA SER A 32 1.38 -26.53 -48.06
C SER A 32 1.60 -27.97 -48.52
N GLU A 33 2.59 -28.65 -47.93
CA GLU A 33 2.84 -30.08 -48.12
C GLU A 33 2.14 -30.83 -46.98
N GLY A 34 1.23 -31.76 -47.30
CA GLY A 34 0.49 -32.53 -46.28
C GLY A 34 -0.90 -32.00 -45.91
N ARG A 35 -1.53 -31.15 -46.74
CA ARG A 35 -2.93 -30.74 -46.52
C ARG A 35 -3.89 -31.91 -46.67
N ASP A 36 -4.54 -32.28 -45.59
CA ASP A 36 -5.48 -33.40 -45.53
C ASP A 36 -6.78 -33.06 -44.78
N SER A 37 -6.89 -31.83 -44.24
CA SER A 37 -8.01 -31.39 -43.39
C SER A 37 -8.20 -32.22 -42.12
N LEU A 38 -7.18 -32.99 -41.72
CA LEU A 38 -7.08 -33.68 -40.44
C LEU A 38 -6.18 -32.85 -39.50
N LEU A 39 -6.09 -33.29 -38.24
CA LEU A 39 -5.13 -32.72 -37.29
C LEU A 39 -3.85 -33.56 -37.37
N SER A 40 -2.81 -32.97 -37.94
CA SER A 40 -1.52 -33.61 -38.18
C SER A 40 -0.39 -32.84 -37.51
N ALA A 41 0.75 -33.52 -37.31
CA ALA A 41 1.95 -32.88 -36.76
C ALA A 41 2.42 -31.76 -37.70
N GLY A 42 2.67 -30.58 -37.14
CA GLY A 42 3.03 -29.37 -37.92
C GLY A 42 1.85 -28.43 -38.15
N ASP A 43 0.62 -28.87 -37.89
CA ASP A 43 -0.54 -27.99 -37.91
C ASP A 43 -0.55 -27.04 -36.74
N TYR A 44 -1.29 -25.94 -36.88
CA TYR A 44 -1.63 -25.12 -35.73
C TYR A 44 -3.02 -24.52 -35.78
N LEU A 45 -3.62 -24.37 -34.61
CA LEU A 45 -4.80 -23.54 -34.43
C LEU A 45 -4.39 -22.10 -34.25
N ARG A 46 -5.06 -21.20 -34.95
CA ARG A 46 -5.00 -19.76 -34.71
C ARG A 46 -6.26 -19.32 -33.99
N LEU A 47 -6.10 -18.80 -32.76
CA LEU A 47 -7.20 -18.29 -31.96
C LEU A 47 -7.38 -16.79 -32.17
N GLN A 48 -8.63 -16.35 -32.31
CA GLN A 48 -9.00 -14.95 -32.36
C GLN A 48 -9.94 -14.57 -31.24
N LEU A 49 -9.59 -13.51 -30.51
CA LEU A 49 -10.45 -12.88 -29.50
C LEU A 49 -10.83 -11.47 -29.91
N LYS A 50 -11.95 -10.97 -29.36
CA LYS A 50 -12.41 -9.60 -29.54
C LYS A 50 -11.81 -8.73 -28.44
N VAL A 51 -10.89 -7.83 -28.79
CA VAL A 51 -10.25 -6.87 -27.87
C VAL A 51 -10.64 -5.47 -28.31
N GLY A 52 -11.29 -4.70 -27.42
CA GLY A 52 -11.75 -3.34 -27.74
C GLY A 52 -12.68 -3.27 -28.96
N GLY A 53 -13.51 -4.29 -29.18
CA GLY A 53 -14.42 -4.35 -30.33
C GLY A 53 -13.85 -5.02 -31.60
N LEU A 54 -12.53 -5.19 -31.70
CA LEU A 54 -11.85 -5.70 -32.89
C LEU A 54 -11.37 -7.14 -32.71
N TRP A 55 -11.42 -7.93 -33.78
CA TRP A 55 -10.83 -9.28 -33.77
C TRP A 55 -9.31 -9.18 -33.86
N ARG A 56 -8.61 -9.82 -32.92
CA ARG A 56 -7.15 -9.91 -32.86
C ARG A 56 -6.73 -11.37 -32.83
N ASP A 57 -5.69 -11.69 -33.59
CA ASP A 57 -4.96 -12.95 -33.44
C ASP A 57 -4.26 -12.92 -32.08
N THR A 58 -4.46 -13.95 -31.25
CA THR A 58 -3.92 -13.98 -29.89
C THR A 58 -2.92 -15.12 -29.69
N TRP A 59 -3.38 -16.36 -29.72
CA TRP A 59 -2.52 -17.54 -29.51
C TRP A 59 -2.49 -18.44 -30.73
N ARG A 60 -1.37 -19.14 -30.88
CA ARG A 60 -1.23 -20.28 -31.78
C ARG A 60 -1.00 -21.53 -30.95
N VAL A 61 -1.74 -22.58 -31.23
CA VAL A 61 -1.59 -23.89 -30.61
C VAL A 61 -1.04 -24.82 -31.67
N TYR A 62 0.22 -25.23 -31.54
CA TYR A 62 0.88 -26.14 -32.47
C TYR A 62 0.62 -27.58 -32.08
N PHE A 63 0.38 -28.43 -33.07
CA PHE A 63 0.37 -29.88 -32.91
C PHE A 63 1.74 -30.41 -33.28
N VAL A 64 2.31 -31.21 -32.38
CA VAL A 64 3.59 -31.87 -32.56
C VAL A 64 3.38 -33.37 -32.48
N ALA A 65 4.17 -34.14 -33.23
CA ALA A 65 4.12 -35.58 -33.12
C ALA A 65 4.57 -36.01 -31.72
N PRO A 66 3.92 -37.01 -31.10
CA PRO A 66 4.41 -37.59 -29.85
C PRO A 66 5.76 -38.30 -30.10
N GLU A 67 6.58 -38.42 -29.05
CA GLU A 67 7.80 -39.24 -29.07
C GLU A 67 7.46 -40.75 -29.03
N GLU A 68 6.27 -41.09 -28.55
CA GLU A 68 5.71 -42.43 -28.47
C GLU A 68 4.71 -42.71 -29.61
N GLU A 69 3.99 -43.83 -29.53
CA GLU A 69 2.98 -44.20 -30.51
C GLU A 69 1.86 -43.14 -30.62
N LEU A 70 1.51 -42.81 -31.86
CA LEU A 70 0.46 -41.84 -32.16
C LEU A 70 -0.92 -42.43 -31.87
N ILE A 71 -1.59 -41.90 -30.84
CA ILE A 71 -2.97 -42.24 -30.50
C ILE A 71 -3.88 -41.14 -31.05
N MET A 72 -4.80 -41.52 -31.94
CA MET A 72 -5.80 -40.60 -32.48
C MET A 72 -6.93 -40.39 -31.47
N PRO A 73 -7.47 -39.17 -31.33
CA PRO A 73 -8.59 -38.90 -30.43
C PRO A 73 -9.89 -39.52 -30.96
N ASP A 74 -10.70 -40.04 -30.04
CA ASP A 74 -12.03 -40.58 -30.32
C ASP A 74 -13.13 -39.52 -30.14
N SER A 75 -14.32 -39.81 -30.67
CA SER A 75 -15.47 -38.93 -30.52
C SER A 75 -15.85 -38.76 -29.05
N GLY A 76 -15.65 -37.55 -28.53
CA GLY A 76 -15.98 -37.19 -27.15
C GLY A 76 -14.77 -36.82 -26.32
N ASP A 77 -13.56 -37.04 -26.84
CA ASP A 77 -12.31 -36.68 -26.17
C ASP A 77 -12.17 -35.16 -26.02
N VAL A 78 -11.64 -34.75 -24.86
CA VAL A 78 -11.48 -33.34 -24.50
C VAL A 78 -10.04 -33.08 -24.07
N ALA A 79 -9.34 -32.23 -24.83
CA ALA A 79 -8.06 -31.67 -24.41
C ALA A 79 -8.29 -30.33 -23.67
N ASN A 80 -7.74 -30.20 -22.47
CA ASN A 80 -7.76 -28.95 -21.70
C ASN A 80 -6.39 -28.25 -21.79
N ILE A 81 -6.40 -26.97 -22.19
CA ILE A 81 -5.18 -26.16 -22.28
C ILE A 81 -5.32 -24.98 -21.31
N GLY A 82 -4.42 -24.91 -20.33
CA GLY A 82 -4.33 -23.78 -19.40
C GLY A 82 -3.35 -22.72 -19.93
N ILE A 83 -3.79 -21.47 -20.01
CA ILE A 83 -2.94 -20.32 -20.38
C ILE A 83 -3.19 -19.14 -19.44
N HIS A 84 -2.16 -18.34 -19.17
CA HIS A 84 -2.33 -17.06 -18.49
C HIS A 84 -3.04 -16.07 -19.43
N LEU A 85 -4.28 -15.74 -19.10
CA LEU A 85 -5.07 -14.77 -19.86
C LEU A 85 -4.67 -13.34 -19.45
N PRO A 86 -4.41 -12.43 -20.40
CA PRO A 86 -4.28 -11.01 -20.09
C PRO A 86 -5.63 -10.44 -19.66
N PHE A 87 -5.60 -9.37 -18.87
CA PHE A 87 -6.81 -8.68 -18.42
C PHE A 87 -7.68 -8.23 -19.58
N ARG A 88 -8.99 -8.48 -19.48
CA ARG A 88 -10.00 -8.11 -20.47
C ARG A 88 -10.81 -6.93 -19.96
N SER A 89 -11.44 -6.21 -20.88
CA SER A 89 -12.30 -5.06 -20.56
C SER A 89 -13.55 -5.39 -19.74
N GLY A 90 -13.83 -6.67 -19.48
CA GLY A 90 -14.94 -7.13 -18.65
C GLY A 90 -14.50 -7.76 -17.33
N ASP A 91 -13.21 -7.66 -16.98
CA ASP A 91 -12.72 -8.14 -15.70
C ASP A 91 -13.06 -7.12 -14.62
N GLU A 92 -13.73 -7.56 -13.55
CA GLU A 92 -14.09 -6.73 -12.41
C GLU A 92 -13.12 -7.00 -11.26
N PHE A 93 -12.60 -5.93 -10.64
CA PHE A 93 -11.79 -6.01 -9.43
C PHE A 93 -12.55 -5.38 -8.27
N ALA A 94 -12.63 -6.10 -7.16
CA ALA A 94 -13.10 -5.56 -5.90
C ALA A 94 -11.90 -5.29 -5.00
N PHE A 95 -11.84 -4.07 -4.46
CA PHE A 95 -10.92 -3.72 -3.38
C PHE A 95 -11.74 -3.41 -2.14
N THR A 96 -11.28 -3.86 -0.98
CA THR A 96 -11.88 -3.53 0.31
C THR A 96 -10.84 -2.83 1.15
N SER A 97 -11.14 -1.60 1.57
CA SER A 97 -10.36 -0.90 2.59
C SER A 97 -10.91 -1.22 3.96
N PHE A 98 -10.03 -1.34 4.96
CA PHE A 98 -10.42 -1.42 6.36
C PHE A 98 -10.30 -0.04 6.99
N ALA A 99 -11.12 0.24 8.01
CA ALA A 99 -10.95 1.43 8.83
C ALA A 99 -9.62 1.33 9.61
N ALA A 100 -9.01 2.48 9.92
CA ALA A 100 -7.87 2.51 10.84
C ALA A 100 -8.33 1.98 12.20
N ASP A 101 -7.66 0.95 12.69
CA ASP A 101 -7.93 0.34 14.00
C ASP A 101 -6.77 0.61 14.96
N MET A 102 -7.08 0.78 16.24
CA MET A 102 -6.08 1.02 17.28
C MET A 102 -5.76 -0.28 18.01
N ASP A 103 -4.59 -0.84 17.73
CA ASP A 103 -4.05 -1.94 18.55
C ASP A 103 -3.59 -1.39 19.91
N GLN A 104 -4.35 -1.72 20.96
CA GLN A 104 -4.06 -1.30 22.34
C GLN A 104 -2.71 -1.80 22.85
N THR A 105 -2.26 -2.97 22.41
CA THR A 105 -0.97 -3.54 22.81
C THR A 105 0.15 -2.70 22.21
N LEU A 106 0.05 -2.40 20.92
CA LEU A 106 1.00 -1.56 20.21
C LEU A 106 1.01 -0.12 20.75
N ALA A 107 -0.16 0.45 21.05
CA ALA A 107 -0.28 1.78 21.67
C ALA A 107 0.46 1.86 23.01
N LYS A 108 0.32 0.84 23.87
CA LYS A 108 1.03 0.77 25.15
C LYS A 108 2.55 0.67 24.98
N HIS A 109 3.01 -0.05 23.95
CA HIS A 109 4.44 -0.12 23.62
C HIS A 109 4.98 1.21 23.10
N GLN A 110 4.19 1.94 22.31
CA GLN A 110 4.56 3.23 21.73
C GLN A 110 4.65 4.37 22.75
N LEU A 111 3.98 4.27 23.91
CA LEU A 111 4.14 5.25 25.00
C LEU A 111 5.61 5.47 25.41
N LYS A 112 6.45 4.44 25.27
CA LYS A 112 7.89 4.54 25.59
C LYS A 112 8.66 5.49 24.69
N ASN A 113 8.09 5.85 23.54
CA ASN A 113 8.69 6.76 22.58
C ASN A 113 8.36 8.22 22.89
N ILE A 114 7.47 8.51 23.85
CA ILE A 114 7.12 9.89 24.20
C ILE A 114 8.37 10.64 24.67
N ALA A 115 8.65 11.75 24.01
CA ALA A 115 9.83 12.57 24.30
C ALA A 115 9.51 14.06 24.21
N VAL A 116 10.38 14.87 24.81
CA VAL A 116 10.37 16.33 24.70
C VAL A 116 11.50 16.76 23.77
N VAL A 117 11.20 17.64 22.81
CA VAL A 117 12.18 18.16 21.85
C VAL A 117 12.06 19.69 21.74
N PRO A 118 13.15 20.46 21.86
CA PRO A 118 14.50 20.02 22.25
C PRO A 118 14.57 19.69 23.76
N ASN A 119 15.47 18.76 24.11
CA ASN A 119 15.79 18.45 25.51
C ASN A 119 17.31 18.20 25.64
N PRO A 120 18.07 19.05 26.37
CA PRO A 120 17.59 20.24 27.08
C PRO A 120 17.14 21.36 26.14
N TYR A 121 16.18 22.16 26.58
CA TYR A 121 15.89 23.45 25.97
C TYR A 121 16.90 24.48 26.47
N VAL A 122 17.63 25.12 25.54
CA VAL A 122 18.64 26.13 25.85
C VAL A 122 18.14 27.49 25.35
N ALA A 123 17.78 28.38 26.26
CA ALA A 123 17.55 29.77 25.94
C ALA A 123 18.91 30.46 25.80
N ALA A 124 19.17 31.12 24.67
CA ALA A 124 20.34 32.00 24.57
C ALA A 124 20.12 33.19 25.53
N ALA A 125 21.14 33.54 26.31
CA ALA A 125 21.07 34.63 27.27
C ALA A 125 20.90 35.98 26.55
N ALA A 126 20.15 36.90 27.16
CA ALA A 126 19.82 38.21 26.57
C ALA A 126 21.03 39.14 26.32
N TRP A 127 22.24 38.79 26.78
CA TRP A 127 23.48 39.57 26.64
C TRP A 127 24.43 39.03 25.56
N GLU A 128 24.12 37.91 24.90
CA GLU A 128 24.87 37.46 23.72
C GLU A 128 24.53 38.35 22.50
N SER A 129 25.56 38.69 21.71
CA SER A 129 25.41 39.48 20.47
C SER A 129 24.30 38.92 19.57
N GLN A 130 23.34 39.76 19.19
CA GLN A 130 22.24 39.39 18.29
C GLN A 130 22.81 38.81 16.99
N ARG A 131 22.71 37.48 16.85
CA ARG A 131 23.10 36.81 15.61
C ARG A 131 22.11 37.21 14.51
N MET A 132 22.62 38.00 13.58
CA MET A 132 21.94 38.56 12.40
C MET A 132 21.51 37.45 11.41
N SER A 133 20.40 36.77 11.70
CA SER A 133 19.71 35.94 10.72
C SER A 133 18.21 36.04 10.96
N ALA A 134 17.45 36.43 9.94
CA ALA A 134 16.00 36.64 9.97
C ALA A 134 15.16 35.35 10.18
N SER A 135 15.77 34.26 10.66
CA SER A 135 15.12 32.99 11.02
C SER A 135 15.67 32.33 12.30
N GLY A 136 16.34 33.10 13.17
CA GLY A 136 17.17 32.67 14.33
C GLY A 136 16.56 31.76 15.42
N ARG A 137 16.08 30.57 15.04
CA ARG A 137 15.52 29.45 15.83
C ARG A 137 14.10 29.62 16.39
N GLY A 138 13.17 30.16 15.61
CA GLY A 138 11.72 30.00 15.86
C GLY A 138 11.21 30.53 17.21
N GLU A 139 9.90 30.38 17.46
CA GLU A 139 9.25 30.75 18.71
C GLU A 139 9.84 29.95 19.90
N ARG A 140 9.89 30.54 21.11
CA ARG A 140 10.23 29.84 22.35
C ARG A 140 9.21 28.73 22.59
N LYS A 141 9.53 27.50 22.19
CA LYS A 141 8.67 26.34 22.41
C LYS A 141 9.45 25.03 22.50
N ILE A 142 8.85 24.09 23.21
CA ILE A 142 9.18 22.66 23.16
C ILE A 142 8.00 21.90 22.58
N ASN A 143 8.26 20.73 22.02
CA ASN A 143 7.23 19.80 21.57
C ASN A 143 7.29 18.53 22.40
N PHE A 144 6.14 18.08 22.87
CA PHE A 144 5.92 16.70 23.25
C PHE A 144 5.62 15.93 21.96
N ILE A 145 6.37 14.86 21.69
CA ILE A 145 6.23 14.05 20.48
C ILE A 145 5.84 12.62 20.82
N HIS A 146 5.28 11.91 19.84
CA HIS A 146 4.79 10.53 19.97
C HIS A 146 3.66 10.38 21.01
N LEU A 147 2.87 11.44 21.21
CA LEU A 147 1.70 11.40 22.07
C LEU A 147 0.60 10.50 21.47
N PRO A 148 -0.17 9.80 22.31
CA PRO A 148 -1.40 9.15 21.90
C PRO A 148 -2.43 10.17 21.41
N GLN A 149 -3.38 9.73 20.59
CA GLN A 149 -4.44 10.57 20.00
C GLN A 149 -5.18 11.44 21.02
N GLN A 150 -5.42 10.90 22.22
CA GLN A 150 -6.01 11.62 23.34
C GLN A 150 -5.15 11.41 24.59
N ALA A 151 -4.60 12.50 25.11
CA ALA A 151 -3.75 12.48 26.30
C ALA A 151 -3.77 13.82 27.04
N GLN A 152 -3.57 13.77 28.36
CA GLN A 152 -3.30 14.95 29.19
C GLN A 152 -1.86 14.89 29.69
N ILE A 153 -1.12 15.99 29.53
CA ILE A 153 0.25 16.13 30.01
C ILE A 153 0.27 17.06 31.21
N SER A 154 0.66 16.55 32.38
CA SER A 154 0.85 17.34 33.60
C SER A 154 2.34 17.53 33.88
N ILE A 155 2.78 18.78 34.06
CA ILE A 155 4.19 19.13 34.25
C ILE A 155 4.42 19.58 35.70
N PHE A 156 5.50 19.09 36.30
CA PHE A 156 5.88 19.34 37.69
C PHE A 156 7.36 19.74 37.78
N ASN A 157 7.71 20.53 38.80
CA ASN A 157 9.11 20.71 39.17
C ASN A 157 9.63 19.51 39.99
N VAL A 158 10.93 19.50 40.32
CA VAL A 158 11.55 18.42 41.13
C VAL A 158 11.02 18.32 42.57
N SER A 159 10.39 19.39 43.08
CA SER A 159 9.75 19.40 44.40
C SER A 159 8.33 18.83 44.38
N GLY A 160 7.78 18.53 43.19
CA GLY A 160 6.41 18.05 43.01
C GLY A 160 5.37 19.15 42.83
N ASP A 161 5.77 20.42 42.72
CA ASP A 161 4.83 21.51 42.48
C ASP A 161 4.30 21.45 41.04
N HIS A 162 2.99 21.55 40.89
CA HIS A 162 2.30 21.56 39.61
C HIS A 162 2.55 22.88 38.87
N VAL A 163 3.08 22.77 37.65
CA VAL A 163 3.40 23.92 36.78
C VAL A 163 2.22 24.25 35.88
N ILE A 164 1.74 23.25 35.14
CA ILE A 164 0.64 23.37 34.17
C ILE A 164 0.17 21.97 33.72
N SER A 165 -1.07 21.89 33.24
CA SER A 165 -1.60 20.74 32.51
C SER A 165 -1.97 21.15 31.09
N LEU A 166 -1.66 20.30 30.12
CA LEU A 166 -1.88 20.52 28.69
C LEU A 166 -2.70 19.37 28.13
N ASP A 167 -3.80 19.67 27.44
CA ASP A 167 -4.64 18.65 26.81
C ASP A 167 -4.23 18.47 25.33
N HIS A 168 -4.12 17.21 24.91
CA HIS A 168 -3.82 16.83 23.54
C HIS A 168 -4.97 15.98 22.98
N LEU A 169 -5.56 16.46 21.89
CA LEU A 169 -6.55 15.75 21.09
C LEU A 169 -6.23 15.97 19.61
N SER A 170 -5.95 14.89 18.89
CA SER A 170 -5.49 14.95 17.49
C SER A 170 -6.06 13.82 16.62
N GLY A 171 -5.68 13.79 15.35
CA GLY A 171 -5.91 12.64 14.47
C GLY A 171 -4.87 11.54 14.70
N ILE A 172 -5.11 10.33 14.16
CA ILE A 172 -4.21 9.16 14.31
C ILE A 172 -2.76 9.45 13.87
N ASP A 173 -2.56 10.38 12.93
CA ASP A 173 -1.25 10.68 12.34
C ASP A 173 -0.50 11.85 13.00
N ASP A 174 -1.10 12.53 14.00
CA ASP A 174 -0.52 13.72 14.63
C ASP A 174 -0.31 13.54 16.13
N GLY A 175 0.87 13.10 16.53
CA GLY A 175 1.23 12.87 17.94
C GLY A 175 2.08 13.99 18.55
N ALA A 176 1.96 15.23 18.09
CA ALA A 176 2.77 16.35 18.57
C ALA A 176 1.95 17.43 19.31
N LEU A 177 2.47 17.92 20.43
CA LEU A 177 1.93 19.08 21.15
C LEU A 177 3.03 20.10 21.44
N ALA A 178 2.88 21.30 20.89
CA ALA A 178 3.77 22.43 21.15
C ALA A 178 3.38 23.17 22.42
N TRP A 179 4.36 23.53 23.24
CA TRP A 179 4.18 24.36 24.44
C TRP A 179 5.24 25.46 24.52
N ASN A 180 4.80 26.67 24.84
CA ASN A 180 5.60 27.90 24.84
C ASN A 180 6.43 28.13 26.13
N LEU A 181 6.50 27.14 27.03
CA LEU A 181 7.23 27.22 28.31
C LEU A 181 6.69 28.31 29.25
N GLN A 182 5.37 28.52 29.27
CA GLN A 182 4.68 29.36 30.25
C GLN A 182 3.92 28.53 31.27
N THR A 183 4.01 28.92 32.55
CA THR A 183 3.22 28.32 33.63
C THR A 183 1.74 28.65 33.47
N LYS A 184 0.88 28.02 34.28
CA LYS A 184 -0.56 28.33 34.32
C LYS A 184 -0.88 29.82 34.56
N ASP A 185 0.02 30.55 35.22
CA ASP A 185 -0.12 31.98 35.54
C ASP A 185 0.42 32.89 34.43
N GLY A 186 0.83 32.32 33.28
CA GLY A 186 1.43 33.05 32.16
C GLY A 186 2.88 33.48 32.40
N LEU A 187 3.51 33.01 33.48
CA LEU A 187 4.90 33.33 33.81
C LEU A 187 5.86 32.43 33.04
N ASP A 188 7.03 32.98 32.76
CA ASP A 188 8.11 32.24 32.13
C ASP A 188 8.63 31.11 33.02
N LEU A 189 8.72 29.91 32.47
CA LEU A 189 9.32 28.78 33.17
C LEU A 189 10.77 29.08 33.57
N ALA A 190 11.13 28.77 34.82
CA ALA A 190 12.48 28.95 35.34
C ALA A 190 13.47 27.92 34.75
N PRO A 191 14.79 28.17 34.78
CA PRO A 191 15.78 27.14 34.52
C PRO A 191 15.67 26.03 35.55
N GLY A 192 15.81 24.78 35.12
CA GLY A 192 15.69 23.63 36.01
C GLY A 192 15.32 22.34 35.29
N VAL A 193 15.16 21.28 36.08
CA VAL A 193 14.66 19.98 35.62
C VAL A 193 13.19 19.88 35.97
N TYR A 194 12.40 19.35 35.04
CA TYR A 194 10.97 19.17 35.15
C TYR A 194 10.59 17.73 34.83
N ILE A 195 9.55 17.25 35.48
CA ILE A 195 8.95 15.93 35.27
C ILE A 195 7.62 16.16 34.56
N TYR A 196 7.31 15.35 33.56
CA TYR A 196 6.00 15.33 32.92
C TYR A 196 5.36 13.96 33.05
N TYR A 197 4.07 13.97 33.32
CA TYR A 197 3.21 12.80 33.41
C TYR A 197 2.18 12.87 32.28
N VAL A 198 2.15 11.85 31.43
CA VAL A 198 1.18 11.70 30.35
C VAL A 198 0.15 10.66 30.77
N ASP A 199 -1.11 11.04 30.72
CA ASP A 199 -2.25 10.17 30.97
C ASP A 199 -3.09 10.02 29.70
N SER A 200 -3.26 8.79 29.24
CA SER A 200 -4.15 8.46 28.13
C SER A 200 -5.08 7.34 28.54
N ALA A 201 -6.39 7.58 28.44
CA ALA A 201 -7.41 6.59 28.78
C ALA A 201 -7.28 5.29 27.97
N LEU A 202 -6.72 5.36 26.76
CA LEU A 202 -6.61 4.22 25.83
C LEU A 202 -5.24 3.54 25.87
N ALA A 203 -4.15 4.31 25.96
CA ALA A 203 -2.79 3.76 25.88
C ALA A 203 -2.18 3.46 27.27
N GLY A 204 -2.70 4.10 28.32
CA GLY A 204 -2.14 4.08 29.68
C GLY A 204 -1.30 5.33 29.98
N THR A 205 -0.36 5.18 30.91
CA THR A 205 0.36 6.32 31.50
C THR A 205 1.86 6.25 31.23
N PHE A 206 2.50 7.42 31.14
CA PHE A 206 3.93 7.54 30.92
C PHE A 206 4.52 8.70 31.74
N THR A 207 5.76 8.57 32.19
CA THR A 207 6.46 9.63 32.92
C THR A 207 7.84 9.85 32.32
N GLY A 208 8.18 11.11 32.05
CA GLY A 208 9.50 11.51 31.56
C GLY A 208 10.00 12.78 32.23
N LYS A 209 11.15 13.26 31.77
CA LYS A 209 11.79 14.48 32.29
C LYS A 209 12.41 15.31 31.17
N PHE A 210 12.46 16.61 31.38
CA PHE A 210 13.19 17.55 30.50
C PHE A 210 13.89 18.62 31.32
N ALA A 211 14.89 19.26 30.72
CA ALA A 211 15.65 20.33 31.35
C ALA A 211 15.56 21.63 30.55
N VAL A 212 15.52 22.75 31.28
CA VAL A 212 15.59 24.11 30.74
C VAL A 212 16.85 24.78 31.28
N ILE A 213 17.65 25.32 30.37
CA ILE A 213 18.89 26.05 30.66
C ILE A 213 18.71 27.47 30.09
N LYS A 214 19.02 28.49 30.89
CA LYS A 214 19.06 29.90 30.47
C LYS A 214 20.43 30.49 30.76
#